data_AF-A0A9D9CT66-F1
#
_entry.id   AF-A0A9D9CT66-F1
#
_cell.length_a   1.000
_cell.length_b   1.000
_cell.length_c   1.000
_cell.angle_alpha   90.00
_cell.angle_beta   90.00
_cell.angle_gamma   90.00
#
_symmetry.space_group_name_H-M   'P 1'
#
loop_
_entity.id
_entity.type
_entity.pdbx_description
1 polymer ?
#
loop_
_entity_poly.entity_id
_entity_poly.type
_entity_poly.pdbx_seq_one_letter_code
_entity_poly.pdbx_strand_id
1 'polypeptide(L)'
;TLLFGRVYCSLFCPLGIMQDGVSKVASWFKSKKGKRFRYSRPHTVLRVVVCILSFAVLAIFGARFFAWIDPYSNFGKIATQLVDPVFIGINNLLAKIFPAAIFHRSYSVVVWGSFAFGAAFCLVVVAMSAFRGRLYCNTICPVGTLLGYISKISLFKLAIDKSECIKCNACINVCKSECIDVTTGEVDESRCVVCLNCTTVCKKHGLRFVRRSTLKRDSNTAAEESKKPVNQGRREAIGAIAGLGAVMVVRGVQGNRAGDPQREISGIIPPGGVSLEHLKNHCTACQACVEACPNRIISPAFGEYGAANLMLPVIHYRKQFCGFNCNICSNVCPNGALKPLTVEEKRKVQIGRVEFIAKNCIVFKHKTDCGACDEHCPTKAISMKEWDGIPGLYYPTVNPDMCIGCGGCEYVCPEMPKAMVIRPLSVHGEAIPPKEDKQEKVEISDFGF
;
A
#
# COMPACT_ATOMS: atom_id res chain seq x y z
N THR A 1 -5.45 -14.31 -15.20
CA THR A 1 -6.80 -13.97 -15.72
C THR A 1 -7.10 -14.60 -17.06
N LEU A 2 -6.18 -14.60 -18.03
CA LEU A 2 -6.41 -15.21 -19.34
C LEU A 2 -6.67 -16.73 -19.29
N LEU A 3 -6.04 -17.47 -18.38
CA LEU A 3 -6.27 -18.90 -18.27
C LEU A 3 -7.59 -19.22 -17.55
N PHE A 4 -7.73 -18.75 -16.31
CA PHE A 4 -8.79 -19.20 -15.39
C PHE A 4 -9.84 -18.14 -15.04
N GLY A 5 -9.88 -17.00 -15.75
CA GLY A 5 -10.75 -15.88 -15.39
C GLY A 5 -10.27 -15.13 -14.14
N ARG A 6 -11.19 -14.57 -13.35
CA ARG A 6 -10.87 -13.66 -12.22
C ARG A 6 -10.51 -14.36 -10.91
N VAL A 7 -9.77 -15.47 -10.96
CA VAL A 7 -9.33 -16.23 -9.78
C VAL A 7 -8.52 -15.37 -8.79
N TYR A 8 -7.77 -14.37 -9.29
CA TYR A 8 -7.06 -13.42 -8.44
C TYR A 8 -7.97 -12.74 -7.40
N CYS A 9 -9.18 -12.33 -7.81
CA CYS A 9 -10.11 -11.65 -6.92
C CYS A 9 -10.63 -12.57 -5.80
N SER A 10 -10.58 -13.90 -5.96
CA SER A 10 -11.05 -14.85 -4.95
C SER A 10 -9.93 -15.41 -4.07
N LEU A 11 -8.75 -15.67 -4.62
CA LEU A 11 -7.65 -16.33 -3.89
C LEU A 11 -6.58 -15.39 -3.33
N PHE A 12 -6.25 -14.30 -4.05
CA PHE A 12 -5.06 -13.50 -3.74
C PHE A 12 -5.37 -12.08 -3.31
N CYS A 13 -6.46 -11.49 -3.80
CA CYS A 13 -6.84 -10.13 -3.45
C CYS A 13 -7.27 -10.06 -1.97
N PRO A 14 -6.52 -9.34 -1.10
CA PRO A 14 -6.84 -9.30 0.34
C PRO A 14 -8.20 -8.69 0.62
N LEU A 15 -8.57 -7.63 -0.11
CA LEU A 15 -9.90 -7.04 -0.01
C LEU A 15 -11.00 -8.05 -0.41
N GLY A 16 -10.77 -8.86 -1.45
CA GLY A 16 -11.72 -9.90 -1.87
C GLY A 16 -11.92 -11.00 -0.82
N ILE A 17 -10.85 -11.41 -0.14
CA ILE A 17 -10.88 -12.35 0.98
C ILE A 17 -11.64 -11.74 2.16
N MET A 18 -11.34 -10.48 2.49
CA MET A 18 -12.05 -9.73 3.54
C MET A 18 -13.56 -9.67 3.27
N GLN A 19 -13.97 -9.35 2.03
CA GLN A 19 -15.38 -9.34 1.65
C GLN A 19 -16.04 -10.72 1.82
N ASP A 20 -15.34 -11.80 1.50
CA ASP A 20 -15.84 -13.16 1.68
C ASP A 20 -15.97 -13.54 3.15
N GLY A 21 -15.01 -13.14 4.00
CA GLY A 21 -15.06 -13.32 5.45
C GLY A 21 -16.21 -12.54 6.08
N VAL A 22 -16.34 -11.25 5.78
CA VAL A 22 -17.48 -10.40 6.21
C VAL A 22 -18.79 -11.02 5.76
N SER A 23 -18.85 -11.48 4.50
CA SER A 23 -20.02 -12.15 3.99
C SER A 23 -20.32 -13.39 4.85
N LYS A 24 -19.36 -14.27 5.09
CA LYS A 24 -19.57 -15.46 5.94
C LYS A 24 -20.05 -15.10 7.35
N VAL A 25 -19.44 -14.14 8.02
CA VAL A 25 -19.85 -13.70 9.37
C VAL A 25 -21.28 -13.15 9.36
N ALA A 26 -21.62 -12.30 8.38
CA ALA A 26 -22.98 -11.77 8.23
C ALA A 26 -24.03 -12.86 7.91
N SER A 27 -23.64 -14.07 7.52
CA SER A 27 -24.58 -15.20 7.41
C SER A 27 -24.99 -15.78 8.76
N TRP A 28 -24.18 -15.62 9.81
CA TRP A 28 -24.48 -16.13 11.14
C TRP A 28 -25.62 -15.37 11.83
N PHE A 29 -25.73 -14.07 11.53
CA PHE A 29 -26.74 -13.18 12.11
C PHE A 29 -28.06 -13.12 11.32
N LYS A 30 -28.17 -13.80 10.18
CA LYS A 30 -29.38 -13.79 9.35
C LYS A 30 -30.19 -15.06 9.55
N SER A 31 -31.52 -14.90 9.51
CA SER A 31 -32.45 -16.03 9.55
C SER A 31 -32.16 -17.03 8.44
N LYS A 32 -32.07 -18.33 8.81
CA LYS A 32 -31.85 -19.47 7.90
C LYS A 32 -32.89 -19.55 6.77
N LYS A 33 -34.04 -18.86 6.91
CA LYS A 33 -35.13 -18.86 5.92
C LYS A 33 -34.92 -17.86 4.77
N GLY A 34 -33.99 -16.90 4.88
CA GLY A 34 -33.76 -15.87 3.86
C GLY A 34 -32.79 -16.30 2.76
N LYS A 35 -33.23 -16.29 1.49
CA LYS A 35 -32.31 -16.41 0.33
C LYS A 35 -31.42 -15.18 0.27
N ARG A 36 -30.14 -15.36 0.57
CA ARG A 36 -29.20 -14.25 0.74
C ARG A 36 -28.81 -13.58 -0.57
N PHE A 37 -28.47 -14.38 -1.59
CA PHE A 37 -28.05 -13.88 -2.89
C PHE A 37 -29.13 -14.16 -3.92
N ARG A 38 -29.24 -13.26 -4.89
CA ARG A 38 -30.15 -13.34 -6.02
C ARG A 38 -29.40 -12.91 -7.26
N TYR A 39 -29.83 -13.39 -8.42
CA TYR A 39 -29.32 -12.85 -9.67
C TYR A 39 -29.60 -11.34 -9.75
N SER A 40 -28.58 -10.58 -10.14
CA SER A 40 -28.69 -9.15 -10.39
C SER A 40 -28.11 -8.83 -11.76
N ARG A 41 -28.72 -7.86 -12.46
CA ARG A 41 -28.17 -7.39 -13.73
C ARG A 41 -26.87 -6.62 -13.47
N PRO A 42 -25.85 -6.74 -14.35
CA PRO A 42 -24.61 -6.00 -14.16
C PRO A 42 -24.83 -4.49 -14.33
N HIS A 43 -24.31 -3.70 -13.39
CA HIS A 43 -24.24 -2.24 -13.52
C HIS A 43 -23.10 -1.82 -14.46
N THR A 44 -23.21 -2.18 -15.74
CA THR A 44 -22.14 -2.04 -16.73
C THR A 44 -21.69 -0.59 -16.91
N VAL A 45 -22.63 0.36 -16.99
CA VAL A 45 -22.31 1.78 -17.17
C VAL A 45 -21.46 2.30 -16.02
N LEU A 46 -21.95 2.16 -14.78
CA LEU A 46 -21.25 2.61 -13.58
C LEU A 46 -19.85 1.99 -13.48
N ARG A 47 -19.76 0.67 -13.68
CA ARG A 47 -18.50 -0.06 -13.62
C ARG A 47 -17.47 0.47 -14.63
N VAL A 48 -17.90 0.69 -15.88
CA VAL A 48 -17.03 1.19 -16.96
C VAL A 48 -16.62 2.63 -16.72
N VAL A 49 -17.56 3.49 -16.30
CA VAL A 49 -17.28 4.89 -15.98
C VAL A 49 -16.25 4.99 -14.86
N VAL A 50 -16.44 4.28 -13.74
CA VAL A 50 -15.47 4.29 -12.63
C VAL A 50 -14.11 3.76 -13.09
N CYS A 51 -14.07 2.72 -13.92
CA CYS A 51 -12.83 2.20 -14.47
C CYS A 51 -12.10 3.23 -15.34
N ILE A 52 -12.78 3.84 -16.31
CA ILE A 52 -12.20 4.84 -17.21
C ILE A 52 -11.71 6.05 -16.41
N LEU A 53 -12.53 6.58 -15.49
CA LEU A 53 -12.15 7.71 -14.65
C LEU A 53 -10.93 7.39 -13.79
N SER A 54 -10.87 6.19 -13.19
CA SER A 54 -9.73 5.78 -12.35
C SER A 54 -8.42 5.72 -13.16
N PHE A 55 -8.46 5.15 -14.36
CA PHE A 55 -7.26 5.07 -15.23
C PHE A 55 -6.90 6.41 -15.87
N ALA A 56 -7.88 7.27 -16.18
CA ALA A 56 -7.62 8.63 -16.63
C ALA A 56 -6.94 9.46 -15.52
N VAL A 57 -7.42 9.35 -14.28
CA VAL A 57 -6.80 10.00 -13.11
C VAL A 57 -5.37 9.49 -12.90
N LEU A 58 -5.15 8.18 -13.01
CA LEU A 58 -3.80 7.60 -12.94
C LEU A 58 -2.86 8.17 -14.03
N ALA A 59 -3.34 8.29 -15.27
CA ALA A 59 -2.56 8.80 -16.39
C ALA A 59 -2.22 10.30 -16.28
N ILE A 60 -3.15 11.11 -15.76
CA ILE A 60 -2.98 12.58 -15.67
C ILE A 60 -2.21 12.98 -14.40
N PHE A 61 -2.48 12.32 -13.27
CA PHE A 61 -2.02 12.79 -11.96
C PHE A 61 -1.10 11.81 -11.20
N GLY A 62 -0.79 10.66 -11.81
CA GLY A 62 0.07 9.62 -11.23
C GLY A 62 -0.62 8.73 -10.19
N ALA A 63 0.16 7.89 -9.52
CA ALA A 63 -0.33 6.86 -8.60
C ALA A 63 -1.07 7.40 -7.35
N ARG A 64 -0.78 8.63 -6.92
CA ARG A 64 -1.28 9.23 -5.68
C ARG A 64 -2.81 9.32 -5.56
N PHE A 65 -3.53 9.52 -6.66
CA PHE A 65 -4.99 9.57 -6.63
C PHE A 65 -5.63 8.22 -6.92
N PHE A 66 -4.96 7.38 -7.72
CA PHE A 66 -5.40 6.00 -7.93
C PHE A 66 -5.44 5.20 -6.62
N ALA A 67 -4.53 5.53 -5.69
CA ALA A 67 -4.48 5.05 -4.31
C ALA A 67 -5.82 5.04 -3.55
N TRP A 68 -6.76 5.93 -3.89
CA TRP A 68 -8.04 6.08 -3.19
C TRP A 68 -9.08 5.06 -3.61
N ILE A 69 -8.92 4.44 -4.79
CA ILE A 69 -9.87 3.48 -5.36
C ILE A 69 -9.23 2.09 -5.53
N ASP A 70 -7.90 2.00 -5.52
CA ASP A 70 -7.20 0.71 -5.60
C ASP A 70 -7.55 -0.22 -4.41
N PRO A 71 -8.14 -1.40 -4.67
CA PRO A 71 -8.52 -2.34 -3.62
C PRO A 71 -7.33 -2.82 -2.77
N TYR A 72 -6.14 -2.94 -3.36
CA TYR A 72 -4.97 -3.44 -2.64
C TYR A 72 -4.46 -2.39 -1.65
N SER A 73 -4.22 -1.17 -2.14
CA SER A 73 -3.73 -0.06 -1.30
C SER A 73 -4.71 0.31 -0.21
N ASN A 74 -6.02 0.30 -0.50
CA ASN A 74 -7.03 0.57 0.52
C ASN A 74 -7.13 -0.52 1.59
N PHE A 75 -6.92 -1.79 1.23
CA PHE A 75 -6.80 -2.85 2.23
C PHE A 75 -5.56 -2.63 3.13
N GLY A 76 -4.42 -2.24 2.56
CA GLY A 76 -3.21 -1.90 3.32
C GLY A 76 -3.45 -0.79 4.34
N LYS A 77 -4.22 0.25 3.97
CA LYS A 77 -4.66 1.31 4.89
C LYS A 77 -5.57 0.78 6.00
N ILE A 78 -6.50 -0.12 5.68
CA ILE A 78 -7.36 -0.76 6.70
C ILE A 78 -6.51 -1.55 7.70
N ALA A 79 -5.59 -2.39 7.20
CA ALA A 79 -4.71 -3.18 8.05
C ALA A 79 -3.87 -2.27 8.97
N THR A 80 -3.15 -1.33 8.36
CA THR A 80 -2.25 -0.43 9.09
C THR A 80 -2.97 0.47 10.08
N GLN A 81 -4.10 1.08 9.69
CA GLN A 81 -4.76 2.10 10.51
C GLN A 81 -5.78 1.54 11.51
N LEU A 82 -6.41 0.39 11.24
CA LEU A 82 -7.46 -0.16 12.11
C LEU A 82 -7.00 -1.41 12.85
N VAL A 83 -6.31 -2.31 12.14
CA VAL A 83 -5.99 -3.63 12.66
C VAL A 83 -4.75 -3.55 13.55
N ASP A 84 -3.68 -2.90 13.09
CA ASP A 84 -2.40 -2.85 13.81
C ASP A 84 -2.47 -2.14 15.17
N PRO A 85 -3.20 -1.02 15.36
CA PRO A 85 -3.39 -0.43 16.69
C PRO A 85 -4.04 -1.39 17.68
N VAL A 86 -5.02 -2.20 17.23
CA VAL A 86 -5.69 -3.20 18.08
C VAL A 86 -4.69 -4.30 18.45
N PHE A 87 -3.94 -4.82 17.48
CA PHE A 87 -2.91 -5.83 17.74
C PHE A 87 -1.83 -5.33 18.70
N ILE A 88 -1.38 -4.09 18.55
CA ILE A 88 -0.39 -3.48 19.45
C ILE A 88 -0.99 -3.24 20.84
N GLY A 89 -2.26 -2.84 20.93
CA GLY A 89 -2.99 -2.75 22.19
C GLY A 89 -3.02 -4.10 22.92
N ILE A 90 -3.36 -5.18 22.22
CA ILE A 90 -3.36 -6.54 22.76
C ILE A 90 -1.94 -6.97 23.17
N ASN A 91 -0.93 -6.75 22.31
CA ASN A 91 0.47 -7.06 22.63
C ASN A 91 0.93 -6.33 23.89
N ASN A 92 0.60 -5.05 24.03
CA ASN A 92 0.98 -4.24 25.18
C ASN A 92 0.22 -4.60 26.44
N LEU A 93 -1.01 -5.10 26.33
CA LEU A 93 -1.73 -5.69 27.45
C LEU A 93 -1.04 -6.98 27.91
N LEU A 94 -0.68 -7.85 26.97
CA LEU A 94 0.04 -9.09 27.27
C LEU A 94 1.45 -8.81 27.82
N ALA A 95 2.16 -7.79 27.34
CA ALA A 95 3.46 -7.36 27.87
C ALA A 95 3.38 -6.96 29.34
N LYS A 96 2.26 -6.38 29.79
CA LYS A 96 2.03 -6.07 31.21
C LYS A 96 1.81 -7.32 32.06
N ILE A 97 1.20 -8.36 31.49
CA ILE A 97 0.92 -9.62 32.20
C ILE A 97 2.17 -10.52 32.22
N PHE A 98 2.95 -10.53 31.13
CA PHE A 98 4.12 -11.39 30.92
C PHE A 98 5.37 -10.58 30.52
N PRO A 99 5.90 -9.74 31.42
CA PRO A 99 7.00 -8.82 31.09
C PRO A 99 8.31 -9.54 30.73
N ALA A 100 8.51 -10.76 31.21
CA ALA A 100 9.71 -11.56 30.91
C ALA A 100 9.70 -12.17 29.48
N ALA A 101 8.54 -12.25 28.83
CA ALA A 101 8.38 -12.93 27.54
C ALA A 101 7.97 -11.98 26.40
N ILE A 102 7.28 -10.87 26.71
CA ILE A 102 6.66 -10.01 25.70
C ILE A 102 7.11 -8.56 25.89
N PHE A 103 7.76 -8.02 24.87
CA PHE A 103 8.21 -6.63 24.87
C PHE A 103 7.09 -5.66 24.48
N HIS A 104 7.10 -4.48 25.11
CA HIS A 104 6.24 -3.38 24.72
C HIS A 104 6.54 -2.92 23.30
N ARG A 105 5.49 -2.75 22.50
CA ARG A 105 5.55 -2.21 21.14
C ARG A 105 5.02 -0.79 21.13
N SER A 106 5.74 0.10 20.46
CA SER A 106 5.30 1.47 20.24
C SER A 106 4.58 1.58 18.89
N TYR A 107 3.45 2.28 18.85
CA TYR A 107 2.85 2.70 17.58
C TYR A 107 3.50 4.01 17.11
N SER A 108 3.55 4.22 15.79
CA SER A 108 3.93 5.51 15.19
C SER A 108 2.91 6.60 15.60
N VAL A 109 2.97 7.77 14.98
CA VAL A 109 1.93 8.80 15.18
C VAL A 109 0.63 8.31 14.54
N VAL A 110 -0.49 8.34 15.28
CA VAL A 110 -1.83 8.13 14.71
C VAL A 110 -2.21 9.38 13.94
N VAL A 111 -2.38 9.23 12.63
CA VAL A 111 -2.80 10.34 11.77
C VAL A 111 -4.30 10.23 11.56
N TRP A 112 -5.07 11.04 12.30
CA TRP A 112 -6.52 10.98 12.36
C TRP A 112 -7.19 11.01 10.98
N GLY A 113 -6.68 11.81 10.04
CA GLY A 113 -7.21 11.84 8.67
C GLY A 113 -7.08 10.50 7.93
N SER A 114 -5.94 9.82 8.08
CA SER A 114 -5.72 8.49 7.48
C SER A 114 -6.56 7.42 8.16
N PHE A 115 -6.69 7.49 9.48
CA PHE A 115 -7.56 6.62 10.26
C PHE A 115 -9.03 6.77 9.83
N ALA A 116 -9.54 8.00 9.77
CA ALA A 116 -10.92 8.29 9.41
C ALA A 116 -11.26 7.78 7.99
N PHE A 117 -10.36 7.97 7.03
CA PHE A 117 -10.52 7.42 5.69
C PHE A 117 -10.56 5.89 5.69
N GLY A 118 -9.58 5.25 6.34
CA GLY A 118 -9.51 3.79 6.44
C GLY A 118 -10.77 3.20 7.09
N ALA A 119 -11.25 3.81 8.18
CA ALA A 119 -12.48 3.45 8.87
C ALA A 119 -13.72 3.60 7.98
N ALA A 120 -13.87 4.75 7.32
CA ALA A 120 -15.00 5.02 6.44
C ALA A 120 -15.04 4.04 5.26
N PHE A 121 -13.90 3.82 4.59
CA PHE A 121 -13.80 2.86 3.49
C PHE A 121 -14.09 1.43 3.96
N CYS A 122 -13.55 1.02 5.11
CA CYS A 122 -13.83 -0.28 5.71
C CYS A 122 -15.33 -0.46 5.96
N LEU A 123 -15.97 0.51 6.60
CA LEU A 123 -17.40 0.48 6.92
C LEU A 123 -18.26 0.31 5.67
N VAL A 124 -17.96 1.08 4.61
CA VAL A 124 -18.68 0.98 3.33
C VAL A 124 -18.51 -0.40 2.71
N VAL A 125 -17.28 -0.93 2.63
CA VAL A 125 -17.02 -2.26 2.06
C VAL A 125 -17.66 -3.37 2.90
N VAL A 126 -17.62 -3.25 4.23
CA VAL A 126 -18.26 -4.20 5.16
C VAL A 126 -19.77 -4.20 4.95
N ALA A 127 -20.40 -3.03 4.92
CA ALA A 127 -21.85 -2.91 4.67
C ALA A 127 -22.23 -3.54 3.32
N MET A 128 -21.58 -3.13 2.24
CA MET A 128 -21.80 -3.68 0.90
C MET A 128 -21.66 -5.21 0.87
N SER A 129 -20.69 -5.76 1.60
CA SER A 129 -20.39 -7.20 1.60
C SER A 129 -21.33 -8.01 2.48
N ALA A 130 -21.76 -7.45 3.61
CA ALA A 130 -22.75 -8.04 4.49
C ALA A 130 -24.10 -8.22 3.76
N PHE A 131 -24.51 -7.20 2.99
CA PHE A 131 -25.78 -7.20 2.26
C PHE A 131 -25.73 -7.95 0.92
N ARG A 132 -24.71 -7.73 0.09
CA ARG A 132 -24.67 -8.18 -1.33
C ARG A 132 -23.40 -8.97 -1.71
N GLY A 133 -22.60 -9.40 -0.74
CA GLY A 133 -21.44 -10.26 -0.98
C GLY A 133 -20.26 -9.52 -1.61
N ARG A 134 -20.10 -9.60 -2.93
CA ARG A 134 -18.95 -9.02 -3.66
C ARG A 134 -19.29 -7.74 -4.43
N LEU A 135 -20.23 -6.93 -3.93
CA LEU A 135 -20.73 -5.75 -4.64
C LEU A 135 -19.63 -4.73 -4.99
N TYR A 136 -18.68 -4.46 -4.07
CA TYR A 136 -17.54 -3.58 -4.36
C TYR A 136 -16.70 -4.08 -5.54
N CYS A 137 -16.23 -5.33 -5.48
CA CYS A 137 -15.47 -6.00 -6.55
C CYS A 137 -16.20 -6.09 -7.90
N ASN A 138 -17.53 -6.00 -7.89
CA ASN A 138 -18.37 -6.16 -9.07
C ASN A 138 -18.91 -4.84 -9.62
N THR A 139 -18.84 -3.74 -8.90
CA THR A 139 -19.48 -2.49 -9.33
C THR A 139 -18.55 -1.29 -9.27
N ILE A 140 -17.67 -1.23 -8.27
CA ILE A 140 -16.85 -0.04 -7.98
C ILE A 140 -15.37 -0.30 -8.32
N CYS A 141 -14.85 -1.48 -8.01
CA CYS A 141 -13.43 -1.79 -8.13
C CYS A 141 -12.94 -1.71 -9.61
N PRO A 142 -12.07 -0.75 -9.97
CA PRO A 142 -11.60 -0.55 -11.34
C PRO A 142 -10.72 -1.72 -11.81
N VAL A 143 -9.88 -2.25 -10.93
CA VAL A 143 -9.08 -3.47 -11.19
C VAL A 143 -10.00 -4.66 -11.46
N GLY A 144 -11.07 -4.81 -10.68
CA GLY A 144 -12.08 -5.84 -10.88
C GLY A 144 -12.77 -5.73 -12.24
N THR A 145 -13.07 -4.51 -12.68
CA THR A 145 -13.61 -4.21 -14.01
C THR A 145 -12.67 -4.65 -15.11
N LEU A 146 -11.42 -4.20 -15.07
CA LEU A 146 -10.41 -4.52 -16.06
C LEU A 146 -10.24 -6.05 -16.18
N LEU A 147 -10.05 -6.72 -15.04
CA LEU A 147 -9.94 -8.18 -14.99
C LEU A 147 -11.21 -8.89 -15.49
N GLY A 148 -12.38 -8.28 -15.30
CA GLY A 148 -13.67 -8.79 -15.80
C GLY A 148 -13.86 -8.66 -17.30
N TYR A 149 -13.22 -7.70 -17.96
CA TYR A 149 -13.20 -7.66 -19.42
C TYR A 149 -12.22 -8.70 -19.98
N ILE A 150 -11.06 -8.86 -19.35
CA ILE A 150 -10.07 -9.88 -19.73
C ILE A 150 -10.63 -11.30 -19.50
N SER A 151 -11.44 -11.52 -18.46
CA SER A 151 -12.02 -12.85 -18.19
C SER A 151 -13.03 -13.30 -19.24
N LYS A 152 -13.61 -12.39 -20.04
CA LYS A 152 -14.52 -12.75 -21.15
C LYS A 152 -13.84 -13.47 -22.30
N ILE A 153 -12.51 -13.49 -22.35
CA ILE A 153 -11.72 -14.25 -23.31
C ILE A 153 -10.94 -15.39 -22.64
N SER A 154 -11.26 -15.71 -21.38
CA SER A 154 -10.53 -16.73 -20.63
C SER A 154 -10.66 -18.12 -21.28
N LEU A 155 -9.56 -18.88 -21.24
CA LEU A 155 -9.47 -20.23 -21.81
C LEU A 155 -10.41 -21.19 -21.08
N PHE A 156 -10.46 -21.11 -19.75
CA PHE A 156 -11.34 -21.90 -18.91
C PHE A 156 -12.42 -21.03 -18.29
N LYS A 157 -13.64 -21.55 -18.27
CA LYS A 157 -14.78 -20.86 -17.67
C LYS A 157 -15.71 -21.82 -16.94
N LEU A 158 -16.46 -21.25 -16.00
CA LEU A 158 -17.60 -21.92 -15.39
C LEU A 158 -18.79 -21.83 -16.36
N ALA A 159 -19.36 -22.98 -16.72
CA ALA A 159 -20.53 -23.07 -17.60
C ALA A 159 -21.62 -23.93 -16.95
N ILE A 160 -22.87 -23.64 -17.32
CA ILE A 160 -24.03 -24.45 -16.96
C ILE A 160 -24.30 -25.40 -18.12
N ASP A 161 -24.29 -26.69 -17.84
CA ASP A 161 -24.78 -27.71 -18.75
C ASP A 161 -26.31 -27.69 -18.74
N LYS A 162 -26.92 -27.30 -19.86
CA LYS A 162 -28.37 -27.16 -19.99
C LYS A 162 -29.10 -28.51 -19.94
N SER A 163 -28.42 -29.60 -20.29
CA SER A 163 -29.01 -30.94 -20.27
C SER A 163 -29.18 -31.48 -18.84
N GLU A 164 -28.23 -31.16 -17.95
CA GLU A 164 -28.23 -31.64 -16.57
C GLU A 164 -28.89 -30.65 -15.58
N CYS A 165 -29.04 -29.38 -15.98
CA CYS A 165 -29.55 -28.33 -15.10
C CYS A 165 -31.07 -28.37 -14.94
N ILE A 166 -31.54 -28.83 -13.78
CA ILE A 166 -32.97 -28.84 -13.39
C ILE A 166 -33.49 -27.48 -12.84
N LYS A 167 -32.75 -26.39 -13.03
CA LYS A 167 -33.12 -25.03 -12.62
C LYS A 167 -33.54 -24.85 -11.13
N CYS A 168 -32.95 -25.61 -10.21
CA CYS A 168 -33.28 -25.58 -8.77
C CYS A 168 -32.88 -24.32 -7.98
N ASN A 169 -32.20 -23.35 -8.61
CA ASN A 169 -31.70 -22.10 -8.00
C ASN A 169 -30.72 -22.24 -6.82
N ALA A 170 -30.24 -23.44 -6.49
CA ALA A 170 -29.28 -23.66 -5.40
C ALA A 170 -27.97 -22.86 -5.59
N CYS A 171 -27.44 -22.84 -6.83
CA CYS A 171 -26.23 -22.10 -7.18
C CYS A 171 -26.37 -20.57 -7.03
N ILE A 172 -27.56 -20.01 -7.28
CA ILE A 172 -27.84 -18.58 -7.13
C ILE A 172 -27.68 -18.17 -5.66
N ASN A 173 -28.22 -18.98 -4.74
CA ASN A 173 -28.24 -18.65 -3.31
C ASN A 173 -26.86 -18.59 -2.66
N VAL A 174 -25.83 -19.19 -3.28
CA VAL A 174 -24.43 -19.16 -2.82
C VAL A 174 -23.52 -18.27 -3.66
N CYS A 175 -24.02 -17.73 -4.78
CA CYS A 175 -23.24 -16.90 -5.69
C CYS A 175 -23.03 -15.49 -5.10
N LYS A 176 -21.91 -15.30 -4.40
CA LYS A 176 -21.50 -14.01 -3.82
C LYS A 176 -21.35 -12.89 -4.86
N SER A 177 -21.18 -13.24 -6.13
CA SER A 177 -21.10 -12.29 -7.26
C SER A 177 -22.41 -12.02 -7.98
N GLU A 178 -23.49 -12.74 -7.62
CA GLU A 178 -24.83 -12.57 -8.20
C GLU A 178 -24.88 -12.67 -9.74
N CYS A 179 -23.99 -13.49 -10.30
CA CYS A 179 -23.67 -13.53 -11.73
C CYS A 179 -24.19 -14.76 -12.46
N ILE A 180 -25.04 -15.58 -11.83
CA ILE A 180 -25.59 -16.80 -12.40
C ILE A 180 -27.05 -16.56 -12.76
N ASP A 181 -27.39 -16.68 -14.04
CA ASP A 181 -28.76 -16.63 -14.54
C ASP A 181 -29.20 -18.04 -14.95
N VAL A 182 -30.04 -18.65 -14.12
CA VAL A 182 -30.56 -20.00 -14.34
C VAL A 182 -31.67 -20.03 -15.39
N THR A 183 -32.30 -18.89 -15.69
CA THR A 183 -33.37 -18.82 -16.70
C THR A 183 -32.81 -18.96 -18.10
N THR A 184 -31.71 -18.25 -18.39
CA THR A 184 -30.97 -18.32 -19.66
C THR A 184 -29.94 -19.46 -19.68
N GLY A 185 -29.52 -19.94 -18.51
CA GLY A 185 -28.46 -20.93 -18.38
C GLY A 185 -27.07 -20.33 -18.59
N GLU A 186 -26.89 -19.05 -18.25
CA GLU A 186 -25.64 -18.32 -18.47
C GLU A 186 -24.98 -17.88 -17.16
N VAL A 187 -23.65 -17.82 -17.18
CA VAL A 187 -22.84 -17.24 -16.11
C VAL A 187 -22.13 -16.01 -16.66
N ASP A 188 -22.34 -14.86 -16.04
CA ASP A 188 -21.65 -13.62 -16.43
C ASP A 188 -20.17 -13.69 -16.01
N GLU A 189 -19.34 -14.07 -17.00
CA GLU A 189 -17.89 -14.21 -16.91
C GLU A 189 -17.18 -12.93 -16.43
N SER A 190 -17.79 -11.75 -16.63
CA SER A 190 -17.20 -10.48 -16.21
C SER A 190 -17.29 -10.23 -14.71
N ARG A 191 -18.23 -10.89 -14.03
CA ARG A 191 -18.47 -10.81 -12.58
C ARG A 191 -18.06 -12.06 -11.82
N CYS A 192 -18.02 -13.20 -12.50
CA CYS A 192 -17.62 -14.45 -11.87
C CYS A 192 -16.16 -14.35 -11.41
N VAL A 193 -15.96 -14.45 -10.10
CA VAL A 193 -14.62 -14.51 -9.46
C VAL A 193 -14.08 -15.93 -9.36
N VAL A 194 -14.77 -16.91 -9.97
CA VAL A 194 -14.36 -18.32 -10.04
C VAL A 194 -14.05 -18.89 -8.65
N CYS A 195 -14.88 -18.57 -7.66
CA CYS A 195 -14.75 -19.11 -6.30
C CYS A 195 -15.26 -20.56 -6.16
N LEU A 196 -15.92 -21.08 -7.19
CA LEU A 196 -16.46 -22.45 -7.28
C LEU A 196 -17.45 -22.88 -6.17
N ASN A 197 -17.88 -21.99 -5.28
CA ASN A 197 -18.91 -22.30 -4.27
C ASN A 197 -20.24 -22.83 -4.85
N CYS A 198 -20.53 -22.52 -6.11
CA CYS A 198 -21.74 -23.02 -6.77
C CYS A 198 -21.63 -24.49 -7.21
N THR A 199 -20.42 -25.00 -7.46
CA THR A 199 -20.23 -26.41 -7.84
C THR A 199 -20.46 -27.33 -6.65
N THR A 200 -20.10 -26.88 -5.43
CA THR A 200 -20.24 -27.66 -4.20
C THR A 200 -21.71 -27.87 -3.79
N VAL A 201 -22.63 -27.03 -4.24
CA VAL A 201 -24.08 -27.18 -3.96
C VAL A 201 -24.87 -27.82 -5.10
N CYS A 202 -24.25 -28.05 -6.26
CA CYS A 202 -24.92 -28.61 -7.43
C CYS A 202 -24.97 -30.13 -7.37
N LYS A 203 -26.09 -30.70 -6.89
CA LYS A 203 -26.28 -32.16 -6.76
C LYS A 203 -26.34 -32.92 -8.10
N LYS A 204 -26.63 -32.22 -9.20
CA LYS A 204 -26.78 -32.80 -10.55
C LYS A 204 -25.56 -32.56 -11.43
N HIS A 205 -24.47 -32.02 -10.89
CA HIS A 205 -23.22 -31.75 -11.62
C HIS A 205 -23.33 -30.87 -12.88
N GLY A 206 -24.47 -30.21 -13.11
CA GLY A 206 -24.71 -29.31 -14.23
C GLY A 206 -23.91 -27.99 -14.20
N LEU A 207 -23.00 -27.79 -13.25
CA LEU A 207 -22.04 -26.68 -13.24
C LEU A 207 -20.63 -27.24 -13.41
N ARG A 208 -20.00 -26.93 -14.54
CA ARG A 208 -18.69 -27.48 -14.92
C ARG A 208 -17.69 -26.39 -15.22
N PHE A 209 -16.44 -26.61 -14.80
CA PHE A 209 -15.32 -25.76 -15.19
C PHE A 209 -14.67 -26.36 -16.43
N VAL A 210 -14.87 -25.72 -17.58
CA VAL A 210 -14.57 -26.29 -18.90
C VAL A 210 -13.70 -25.36 -19.73
N ARG A 211 -12.99 -25.94 -20.70
CA ARG A 211 -12.30 -25.17 -21.74
C ARG A 211 -13.34 -24.56 -22.68
N ARG A 212 -13.17 -23.28 -23.04
CA ARG A 212 -14.09 -22.50 -23.88
C ARG A 212 -14.36 -23.15 -25.23
N SER A 213 -13.37 -23.81 -25.84
CA SER A 213 -13.51 -24.49 -27.14
C SER A 213 -14.45 -25.70 -27.08
N THR A 214 -14.56 -26.36 -25.92
CA THR A 214 -15.36 -27.58 -25.77
C THR A 214 -16.85 -27.30 -25.91
N LEU A 215 -17.32 -26.12 -25.50
CA LEU A 215 -18.72 -25.69 -25.62
C LEU A 215 -19.14 -25.29 -27.04
N LYS A 216 -18.19 -24.95 -27.92
CA LYS A 216 -18.48 -24.65 -29.34
C LYS A 216 -18.81 -25.92 -30.14
N ARG A 217 -18.47 -27.10 -29.62
CA ARG A 217 -18.65 -28.38 -30.31
C ARG A 217 -20.07 -28.94 -30.16
N ASP A 218 -20.74 -28.62 -29.05
CA ASP A 218 -22.12 -29.09 -28.77
C ASP A 218 -23.21 -28.20 -29.40
N SER A 219 -22.88 -27.00 -29.87
CA SER A 219 -23.81 -26.08 -30.53
C SER A 219 -23.88 -26.24 -32.06
N ASN A 220 -23.04 -27.09 -32.66
CA ASN A 220 -23.00 -27.26 -34.12
C ASN A 220 -24.09 -28.21 -34.66
N THR A 221 -24.96 -28.76 -33.81
CA THR A 221 -26.09 -29.62 -34.20
C THR A 221 -27.47 -29.02 -33.92
N ALA A 222 -27.57 -27.77 -33.43
CA ALA A 222 -28.85 -27.08 -33.31
C ALA A 222 -28.68 -25.56 -33.45
N ALA A 223 -29.33 -25.00 -34.47
CA ALA A 223 -29.43 -23.58 -34.85
C ALA A 223 -28.38 -23.06 -35.86
N GLU A 224 -28.62 -23.38 -37.13
CA GLU A 224 -28.65 -22.32 -38.15
C GLU A 224 -29.63 -21.21 -37.72
N GLU A 225 -29.33 -19.97 -38.11
CA GLU A 225 -30.11 -18.73 -37.91
C GLU A 225 -30.03 -18.03 -36.54
N SER A 226 -29.01 -17.17 -36.41
CA SER A 226 -29.15 -15.77 -35.94
C SER A 226 -27.75 -15.12 -35.94
N LYS A 227 -27.23 -14.79 -37.12
CA LYS A 227 -26.17 -13.77 -37.21
C LYS A 227 -26.80 -12.40 -36.89
N LYS A 228 -26.86 -12.02 -35.61
CA LYS A 228 -27.05 -10.61 -35.27
C LYS A 228 -25.85 -9.84 -35.83
N PRO A 229 -26.06 -8.75 -36.59
CA PRO A 229 -24.94 -7.97 -37.10
C PRO A 229 -24.13 -7.47 -35.90
N VAL A 230 -22.83 -7.69 -35.96
CA VAL A 230 -21.88 -7.08 -35.04
C VAL A 230 -22.01 -5.57 -35.26
N ASN A 231 -22.68 -4.90 -34.31
CA ASN A 231 -22.96 -3.48 -34.36
C ASN A 231 -21.64 -2.71 -34.57
N GLN A 232 -21.56 -1.98 -35.68
CA GLN A 232 -20.40 -1.22 -36.16
C GLN A 232 -19.88 -0.24 -35.09
N GLY A 233 -20.78 0.30 -34.27
CA GLY A 233 -20.45 1.14 -33.11
C GLY A 233 -19.62 0.47 -32.01
N ARG A 234 -19.53 -0.87 -31.96
CA ARG A 234 -18.68 -1.61 -31.00
C ARG A 234 -17.23 -1.68 -31.45
N ARG A 235 -16.98 -1.67 -32.76
CA ARG A 235 -15.65 -1.57 -33.38
C ARG A 235 -15.14 -0.12 -33.31
N GLU A 236 -16.03 0.84 -33.50
CA GLU A 236 -15.74 2.27 -33.33
C GLU A 236 -15.50 2.63 -31.86
N ALA A 237 -16.22 2.05 -30.91
CA ALA A 237 -15.95 2.24 -29.47
C ALA A 237 -14.59 1.65 -29.05
N ILE A 238 -14.19 0.49 -29.57
CA ILE A 238 -12.87 -0.10 -29.29
C ILE A 238 -11.75 0.72 -29.97
N GLY A 239 -11.98 1.23 -31.19
CA GLY A 239 -11.08 2.14 -31.89
C GLY A 239 -10.93 3.49 -31.19
N ALA A 240 -12.02 4.06 -30.67
CA ALA A 240 -12.03 5.29 -29.90
C ALA A 240 -11.36 5.13 -28.53
N ILE A 241 -11.53 3.98 -27.86
CA ILE A 241 -10.83 3.65 -26.61
C ILE A 241 -9.32 3.48 -26.84
N ALA A 242 -8.90 2.86 -27.94
CA ALA A 242 -7.48 2.75 -28.31
C ALA A 242 -6.88 4.11 -28.71
N GLY A 243 -7.65 4.95 -29.43
CA GLY A 243 -7.25 6.29 -29.84
C GLY A 243 -7.14 7.28 -28.66
N LEU A 244 -8.11 7.29 -27.74
CA LEU A 244 -8.03 8.11 -26.52
C LEU A 244 -6.91 7.64 -25.59
N GLY A 245 -6.67 6.33 -25.48
CA GLY A 245 -5.55 5.78 -24.72
C GLY A 245 -4.20 6.25 -25.25
N ALA A 246 -4.01 6.25 -26.57
CA ALA A 246 -2.79 6.72 -27.21
C ALA A 246 -2.60 8.24 -27.09
N VAL A 247 -3.66 9.04 -27.28
CA VAL A 247 -3.58 10.52 -27.19
C VAL A 247 -3.34 11.00 -25.76
N MET A 248 -3.88 10.31 -24.74
CA MET A 248 -3.65 10.63 -23.32
C MET A 248 -2.23 10.27 -22.87
N VAL A 249 -1.65 9.18 -23.39
CA VAL A 249 -0.24 8.81 -23.13
C VAL A 249 0.71 9.82 -23.76
N VAL A 250 0.43 10.32 -24.96
CA VAL A 250 1.27 11.33 -25.63
C VAL A 250 1.20 12.70 -24.92
N ARG A 251 0.04 13.09 -24.37
CA ARG A 251 -0.07 14.36 -23.61
C ARG A 251 0.41 14.26 -22.16
N GLY A 252 0.38 13.09 -21.53
CA GLY A 252 0.95 12.88 -20.19
C GLY A 252 2.47 13.02 -20.12
N VAL A 253 3.16 12.88 -21.26
CA VAL A 253 4.63 13.02 -21.36
C VAL A 253 5.09 14.48 -21.53
N GLN A 254 4.19 15.42 -21.85
CA GLN A 254 4.55 16.83 -22.16
C GLN A 254 4.09 17.86 -21.11
N GLY A 255 3.78 17.41 -19.89
CA GLY A 255 3.09 18.23 -18.89
C GLY A 255 3.88 18.61 -17.64
N ASN A 256 5.21 18.66 -17.64
CA ASN A 256 5.97 19.17 -16.49
C ASN A 256 6.40 20.62 -16.71
N ARG A 257 5.57 21.57 -16.28
CA ARG A 257 6.05 22.91 -15.94
C ARG A 257 6.85 22.78 -14.65
N ALA A 258 8.18 22.82 -14.80
CA ALA A 258 9.13 22.89 -13.70
C ALA A 258 8.86 24.17 -12.87
N GLY A 259 8.24 23.99 -11.71
CA GLY A 259 8.23 24.97 -10.64
C GLY A 259 9.39 24.70 -9.68
N ASP A 260 9.98 25.78 -9.17
CA ASP A 260 11.11 25.87 -8.25
C ASP A 260 11.24 24.70 -7.22
N PRO A 261 12.32 23.89 -7.26
CA PRO A 261 12.41 22.61 -6.54
C PRO A 261 12.67 22.70 -5.03
N GLN A 262 12.91 23.88 -4.44
CA GLN A 262 13.31 23.99 -3.03
C GLN A 262 12.22 24.41 -2.04
N ARG A 263 11.03 24.87 -2.50
CA ARG A 263 10.14 25.66 -1.63
C ARG A 263 9.05 24.92 -0.84
N GLU A 264 8.85 23.61 -0.94
CA GLU A 264 7.64 22.96 -0.38
C GLU A 264 7.83 21.58 0.28
N ILE A 265 8.98 21.28 0.89
CA ILE A 265 9.16 19.97 1.56
C ILE A 265 9.49 20.19 3.02
N SER A 266 8.54 19.83 3.88
CA SER A 266 8.76 19.80 5.33
C SER A 266 8.95 18.38 5.88
N GLY A 267 8.66 17.35 5.06
CA GLY A 267 8.74 15.94 5.45
C GLY A 267 9.95 15.21 4.90
N ILE A 268 10.53 14.31 5.69
CA ILE A 268 11.66 13.47 5.27
C ILE A 268 11.14 12.22 4.56
N ILE A 269 11.61 12.00 3.34
CA ILE A 269 11.23 10.85 2.51
C ILE A 269 12.00 9.60 2.97
N PRO A 270 11.35 8.43 3.15
CA PRO A 270 12.04 7.21 3.55
C PRO A 270 13.13 6.75 2.57
N PRO A 271 14.15 6.01 3.04
CA PRO A 271 15.19 5.45 2.19
C PRO A 271 14.62 4.70 0.97
N GLY A 272 15.24 4.93 -0.19
CA GLY A 272 14.81 4.38 -1.48
C GLY A 272 13.78 5.25 -2.21
N GLY A 273 13.23 6.29 -1.59
CA GLY A 273 12.26 7.20 -2.22
C GLY A 273 12.81 8.07 -3.37
N VAL A 274 14.14 8.21 -3.49
CA VAL A 274 14.87 8.97 -4.53
C VAL A 274 14.57 10.47 -4.53
N SER A 275 13.33 10.89 -4.77
CA SER A 275 12.90 12.28 -4.76
C SER A 275 11.42 12.37 -4.43
N LEU A 276 10.95 13.56 -4.05
CA LEU A 276 9.52 13.77 -3.83
C LEU A 276 8.70 13.50 -5.10
N GLU A 277 9.22 13.87 -6.27
CA GLU A 277 8.55 13.64 -7.55
C GLU A 277 8.44 12.15 -7.88
N HIS A 278 9.53 11.38 -7.68
CA HIS A 278 9.49 9.93 -7.85
C HIS A 278 8.44 9.28 -6.95
N LEU A 279 8.42 9.67 -5.67
CA LEU A 279 7.45 9.17 -4.71
C LEU A 279 6.00 9.52 -5.09
N LYS A 280 5.74 10.77 -5.51
CA LYS A 280 4.41 11.24 -5.96
C LYS A 280 3.87 10.42 -7.13
N ASN A 281 4.74 10.07 -8.07
CA ASN A 281 4.35 9.39 -9.30
C ASN A 281 4.14 7.88 -9.13
N HIS A 282 4.86 7.25 -8.19
CA HIS A 282 4.84 5.79 -8.02
C HIS A 282 4.08 5.32 -6.78
N CYS A 283 4.05 6.09 -5.70
CA CYS A 283 3.45 5.64 -4.44
C CYS A 283 1.92 5.61 -4.50
N THR A 284 1.33 4.48 -4.12
CA THR A 284 -0.13 4.32 -4.00
C THR A 284 -0.62 4.45 -2.56
N ALA A 285 0.22 4.97 -1.65
CA ALA A 285 -0.09 5.07 -0.23
C ALA A 285 -0.67 3.77 0.37
N CYS A 286 -0.11 2.61 -0.04
CA CYS A 286 -0.54 1.30 0.44
C CYS A 286 -0.14 1.02 1.90
N GLN A 287 0.72 1.88 2.47
CA GLN A 287 1.20 1.83 3.86
C GLN A 287 2.00 0.57 4.24
N ALA A 288 2.41 -0.25 3.27
CA ALA A 288 3.27 -1.41 3.53
C ALA A 288 4.59 -1.04 4.23
N CYS A 289 5.22 0.08 3.83
CA CYS A 289 6.45 0.58 4.46
C CYS A 289 6.21 1.16 5.87
N VAL A 290 5.01 1.71 6.14
CA VAL A 290 4.61 2.20 7.46
C VAL A 290 4.55 1.03 8.43
N GLU A 291 3.88 -0.05 8.02
CA GLU A 291 3.75 -1.24 8.87
C GLU A 291 5.07 -1.99 9.04
N ALA A 292 5.86 -2.12 7.98
CA ALA A 292 7.11 -2.87 8.02
C ALA A 292 8.24 -2.18 8.78
N CYS A 293 8.10 -0.90 9.15
CA CYS A 293 9.15 -0.15 9.86
C CYS A 293 9.30 -0.64 11.31
N PRO A 294 10.41 -1.30 11.69
CA PRO A 294 10.56 -1.84 13.05
C PRO A 294 10.56 -0.75 14.12
N ASN A 295 11.18 0.39 13.79
CA ASN A 295 11.30 1.55 14.68
C ASN A 295 10.06 2.45 14.67
N ARG A 296 9.07 2.16 13.81
CA ARG A 296 7.76 2.86 13.77
C ARG A 296 7.88 4.38 13.63
N ILE A 297 8.83 4.81 12.81
CA ILE A 297 9.11 6.24 12.50
C ILE A 297 8.46 6.73 11.22
N ILE A 298 8.01 5.81 10.35
CA ILE A 298 7.30 6.16 9.12
C ILE A 298 5.81 6.28 9.46
N SER A 299 5.17 7.36 9.04
CA SER A 299 3.73 7.56 9.16
C SER A 299 3.14 8.16 7.89
N PRO A 300 1.81 8.14 7.73
CA PRO A 300 1.16 8.80 6.60
C PRO A 300 1.27 10.32 6.70
N ALA A 301 1.67 11.00 5.63
CA ALA A 301 1.76 12.46 5.60
C ALA A 301 0.39 13.13 5.77
N PHE A 302 0.36 14.21 6.56
CA PHE A 302 -0.75 15.11 6.79
C PHE A 302 -0.32 16.58 6.59
N GLY A 303 0.11 16.89 5.36
CA GLY A 303 0.46 18.25 4.94
C GLY A 303 1.95 18.47 4.68
N GLU A 304 2.83 17.54 5.05
CA GLU A 304 4.29 17.71 4.95
C GLU A 304 4.78 17.86 3.50
N TYR A 305 4.04 17.26 2.58
CA TYR A 305 4.24 17.32 1.14
C TYR A 305 3.15 18.14 0.42
N GLY A 306 2.37 18.93 1.17
CA GLY A 306 1.18 19.63 0.69
C GLY A 306 -0.10 18.78 0.66
N ALA A 307 -1.25 19.45 0.57
CA ALA A 307 -2.58 18.83 0.67
C ALA A 307 -2.88 17.80 -0.44
N ALA A 308 -2.19 17.87 -1.57
CA ALA A 308 -2.40 16.95 -2.70
C ALA A 308 -1.66 15.61 -2.53
N ASN A 309 -0.85 15.46 -1.48
CA ASN A 309 0.09 14.34 -1.27
C ASN A 309 -0.13 13.68 0.10
N LEU A 310 -1.39 13.68 0.56
CA LEU A 310 -1.81 13.02 1.79
C LEU A 310 -1.48 11.53 1.75
N MET A 311 -1.17 10.99 2.92
CA MET A 311 -0.88 9.57 3.16
C MET A 311 0.36 9.00 2.47
N LEU A 312 1.14 9.81 1.74
CA LEU A 312 2.48 9.40 1.34
C LEU A 312 3.35 9.14 2.58
N PRO A 313 4.30 8.21 2.53
CA PRO A 313 5.09 7.87 3.71
C PRO A 313 6.06 9.02 4.04
N VAL A 314 6.06 9.47 5.29
CA VAL A 314 6.96 10.49 5.83
C VAL A 314 7.61 9.97 7.10
N ILE A 315 8.87 10.35 7.36
CA ILE A 315 9.59 10.01 8.58
C ILE A 315 9.43 11.11 9.65
N HIS A 316 9.18 10.71 10.90
CA HIS A 316 9.29 11.57 12.08
C HIS A 316 10.15 10.94 13.18
N TYR A 317 11.04 11.75 13.78
CA TYR A 317 11.98 11.30 14.81
C TYR A 317 11.52 11.47 16.26
N ARG A 318 10.21 11.63 16.48
CA ARG A 318 9.65 11.94 17.82
C ARG A 318 9.86 10.82 18.84
N LYS A 319 9.75 9.55 18.42
CA LYS A 319 9.79 8.38 19.32
C LYS A 319 11.01 7.49 19.11
N GLN A 320 11.61 7.54 17.93
CA GLN A 320 12.72 6.70 17.50
C GLN A 320 13.41 7.31 16.28
N PHE A 321 14.50 6.70 15.82
CA PHE A 321 15.27 7.12 14.64
C PHE A 321 15.41 6.01 13.60
N CYS A 322 15.96 6.32 12.42
CA CYS A 322 16.16 5.36 11.34
C CYS A 322 17.39 4.47 11.62
N GLY A 323 17.16 3.17 11.79
CA GLY A 323 18.25 2.22 12.10
C GLY A 323 19.31 2.15 11.00
N PHE A 324 20.59 2.25 11.36
CA PHE A 324 21.71 2.27 10.42
C PHE A 324 21.76 1.03 9.52
N ASN A 325 21.59 -0.16 10.11
CA ASN A 325 21.65 -1.46 9.44
C ASN A 325 20.27 -2.01 9.00
N CYS A 326 19.29 -1.14 8.73
CA CYS A 326 17.94 -1.55 8.35
C CYS A 326 17.55 -1.01 6.96
N ASN A 327 17.03 -1.89 6.11
CA ASN A 327 16.56 -1.60 4.74
C ASN A 327 15.15 -2.20 4.46
N ILE A 328 14.39 -2.59 5.48
CA ILE A 328 13.13 -3.33 5.32
C ILE A 328 12.10 -2.51 4.53
N CYS A 329 11.96 -1.21 4.82
CA CYS A 329 10.96 -0.36 4.19
C CYS A 329 11.10 -0.27 2.66
N SER A 330 12.33 -0.24 2.14
CA SER A 330 12.61 -0.24 0.70
C SER A 330 12.31 -1.58 0.03
N ASN A 331 12.43 -2.69 0.77
CA ASN A 331 12.25 -4.03 0.22
C ASN A 331 10.79 -4.51 0.23
N VAL A 332 9.91 -3.91 1.03
CA VAL A 332 8.48 -4.25 1.05
C VAL A 332 7.65 -3.47 0.03
N CYS A 333 8.25 -2.50 -0.67
CA CYS A 333 7.52 -1.61 -1.58
C CYS A 333 7.13 -2.35 -2.88
N PRO A 334 5.84 -2.62 -3.14
CA PRO A 334 5.44 -3.47 -4.26
C PRO A 334 5.51 -2.80 -5.63
N ASN A 335 5.50 -1.46 -5.66
CA ASN A 335 5.41 -0.66 -6.88
C ASN A 335 6.67 0.17 -7.16
N GLY A 336 7.76 -0.05 -6.41
CA GLY A 336 9.04 0.64 -6.60
C GLY A 336 9.02 2.14 -6.26
N ALA A 337 8.01 2.60 -5.51
CA ALA A 337 8.00 3.97 -4.98
C ALA A 337 9.14 4.21 -3.97
N LEU A 338 9.51 3.18 -3.22
CA LEU A 338 10.81 3.06 -2.58
C LEU A 338 11.59 2.01 -3.36
N LYS A 339 12.70 2.40 -3.98
CA LYS A 339 13.60 1.47 -4.66
C LYS A 339 14.20 0.51 -3.61
N PRO A 340 14.26 -0.80 -3.89
CA PRO A 340 14.98 -1.75 -3.04
C PRO A 340 16.44 -1.29 -2.85
N LEU A 341 16.91 -1.33 -1.62
CA LEU A 341 18.28 -0.99 -1.24
C LEU A 341 18.86 -2.15 -0.43
N THR A 342 20.12 -2.48 -0.69
CA THR A 342 20.94 -3.27 0.23
C THR A 342 21.29 -2.45 1.47
N VAL A 343 21.79 -3.11 2.52
CA VAL A 343 22.22 -2.40 3.73
C VAL A 343 23.39 -1.45 3.42
N GLU A 344 24.33 -1.88 2.58
CA GLU A 344 25.50 -1.06 2.21
C GLU A 344 25.12 0.19 1.41
N GLU A 345 24.20 0.07 0.44
CA GLU A 345 23.67 1.23 -0.28
C GLU A 345 22.93 2.16 0.69
N LYS A 346 22.09 1.60 1.57
CA LYS A 346 21.32 2.38 2.54
C LYS A 346 22.22 3.19 3.49
N ARG A 347 23.41 2.69 3.84
CA ARG A 347 24.38 3.41 4.68
C ARG A 347 24.98 4.65 4.00
N LYS A 348 24.85 4.76 2.68
CA LYS A 348 25.33 5.91 1.89
C LYS A 348 24.20 6.82 1.45
N VAL A 349 22.95 6.37 1.43
CA VAL A 349 21.81 7.22 1.03
C VAL A 349 21.57 8.32 2.05
N GLN A 350 21.68 9.57 1.61
CA GLN A 350 21.37 10.76 2.38
C GLN A 350 19.90 11.14 2.18
N ILE A 351 19.04 10.82 3.16
CA ILE A 351 17.60 11.16 3.13
C ILE A 351 17.28 12.55 3.69
N GLY A 352 18.23 13.13 4.42
CA GLY A 352 18.13 14.42 5.10
C GLY A 352 19.50 14.88 5.58
N ARG A 353 19.62 16.13 6.02
CA ARG A 353 20.85 16.70 6.60
C ARG A 353 20.58 17.23 7.99
N VAL A 354 21.54 17.06 8.89
CA VAL A 354 21.44 17.66 10.22
C VAL A 354 21.75 19.14 10.15
N GLU A 355 20.90 19.96 10.74
CA GLU A 355 21.15 21.36 11.06
C GLU A 355 21.40 21.47 12.57
N PHE A 356 22.55 22.02 12.95
CA PHE A 356 22.90 22.28 14.34
C PHE A 356 22.55 23.71 14.74
N ILE A 357 21.68 23.83 15.73
CA ILE A 357 21.19 25.11 16.26
C ILE A 357 21.88 25.35 17.61
N ALA A 358 23.06 25.98 17.58
CA ALA A 358 23.93 26.16 18.74
C ALA A 358 23.22 26.80 19.96
N LYS A 359 22.34 27.77 19.72
CA LYS A 359 21.56 28.46 20.79
C LYS A 359 20.67 27.53 21.62
N ASN A 360 20.26 26.38 21.07
CA ASN A 360 19.41 25.42 21.75
C ASN A 360 20.23 24.35 22.48
N CYS A 361 21.54 24.30 22.28
CA CYS A 361 22.39 23.24 22.83
C CYS A 361 22.64 23.44 24.32
N ILE A 362 22.46 22.38 25.11
CA ILE A 362 22.70 22.38 26.56
C ILE A 362 24.13 22.78 26.92
N VAL A 363 25.12 22.40 26.11
CA VAL A 363 26.53 22.80 26.29
C VAL A 363 26.67 24.33 26.22
N PHE A 364 26.01 24.96 25.25
CA PHE A 364 26.08 26.41 25.05
C PHE A 364 25.26 27.17 26.11
N LYS A 365 24.07 26.65 26.45
CA LYS A 365 23.09 27.31 27.33
C LYS A 365 23.40 27.14 28.82
N HIS A 366 23.83 25.95 29.22
CA HIS A 366 24.01 25.55 30.61
C HIS A 366 25.47 25.25 30.98
N LYS A 367 26.40 25.31 30.01
CA LYS A 367 27.84 25.03 30.23
C LYS A 367 28.07 23.66 30.87
N THR A 368 27.23 22.68 30.49
CA THR A 368 27.30 21.29 30.94
C THR A 368 27.87 20.43 29.82
N ASP A 369 28.77 19.52 30.14
CA ASP A 369 29.33 18.59 29.17
C ASP A 369 28.29 17.56 28.71
N CYS A 370 28.12 17.41 27.39
CA CYS A 370 27.11 16.53 26.79
C CYS A 370 27.54 16.08 25.39
N GLY A 371 27.79 14.77 25.25
CA GLY A 371 28.22 14.12 24.00
C GLY A 371 27.16 13.26 23.31
N ALA A 372 25.92 13.24 23.79
CA ALA A 372 24.90 12.26 23.38
C ALA A 372 24.69 12.17 21.85
N CYS A 373 24.80 13.30 21.14
CA CYS A 373 24.63 13.35 19.69
C CYS A 373 25.77 12.68 18.89
N ASP A 374 27.02 12.74 19.37
CA ASP A 374 28.17 12.05 18.77
C ASP A 374 28.11 10.54 19.04
N GLU A 375 27.81 10.15 20.29
CA GLU A 375 27.67 8.74 20.66
C GLU A 375 26.63 8.00 19.82
N HIS A 376 25.52 8.68 19.49
CA HIS A 376 24.44 8.11 18.69
C HIS A 376 24.62 8.32 17.18
N CYS A 377 25.70 8.94 16.72
CA CYS A 377 25.97 9.19 15.30
C CYS A 377 26.70 8.00 14.66
N PRO A 378 26.03 7.13 13.87
CA PRO A 378 26.67 5.95 13.30
C PRO A 378 27.67 6.27 12.20
N THR A 379 27.55 7.44 11.56
CA THR A 379 28.45 7.87 10.47
C THR A 379 29.60 8.75 10.93
N LYS A 380 29.67 9.09 12.23
CA LYS A 380 30.62 10.07 12.77
C LYS A 380 30.59 11.42 12.03
N ALA A 381 29.41 11.81 11.57
CA ALA A 381 29.13 13.13 11.03
C ALA A 381 29.12 14.23 12.11
N ILE A 382 29.14 13.85 13.38
CA ILE A 382 29.21 14.76 14.53
C ILE A 382 30.47 14.40 15.29
N SER A 383 31.25 15.42 15.67
CA SER A 383 32.48 15.27 16.45
C SER A 383 32.55 16.33 17.54
N MET A 384 33.13 15.98 18.69
CA MET A 384 33.25 16.88 19.81
C MET A 384 34.56 17.68 19.73
N LYS A 385 34.48 19.00 19.86
CA LYS A 385 35.65 19.89 19.94
C LYS A 385 35.71 20.53 21.31
N GLU A 386 36.90 20.62 21.89
CA GLU A 386 37.11 21.30 23.17
C GLU A 386 36.84 22.80 23.03
N TRP A 387 36.21 23.37 24.06
CA TRP A 387 35.87 24.78 24.11
C TRP A 387 37.09 25.64 24.48
N ASP A 388 37.45 26.57 23.59
CA ASP A 388 38.54 27.51 23.83
C ASP A 388 38.24 28.39 25.07
N GLY A 389 38.99 28.17 26.16
CA GLY A 389 38.89 28.96 27.39
C GLY A 389 38.08 28.32 28.54
N ILE A 390 37.52 27.12 28.37
CA ILE A 390 36.91 26.34 29.46
C ILE A 390 37.43 24.89 29.36
N PRO A 391 38.51 24.54 30.08
CA PRO A 391 39.08 23.21 30.04
C PRO A 391 38.06 22.13 30.41
N GLY A 392 38.02 21.05 29.63
CA GLY A 392 37.12 19.91 29.88
C GLY A 392 35.65 20.12 29.48
N LEU A 393 35.31 21.23 28.80
CA LEU A 393 33.99 21.41 28.19
C LEU A 393 34.08 21.19 26.68
N TYR A 394 33.31 20.24 26.15
CA TYR A 394 33.29 19.94 24.71
C TYR A 394 31.98 20.34 24.07
N TYR A 395 32.04 20.84 22.84
CA TYR A 395 30.86 21.20 22.04
C TYR A 395 30.82 20.43 20.72
N PRO A 396 29.62 20.11 20.22
CA PRO A 396 29.49 19.35 18.98
C PRO A 396 29.77 20.24 17.75
N THR A 397 30.50 19.65 16.81
CA THR A 397 30.73 20.15 15.45
C THR A 397 30.14 19.15 14.46
N VAL A 398 29.66 19.63 13.32
CA VAL A 398 28.86 18.82 12.39
C VAL A 398 29.43 18.91 10.98
N ASN A 399 29.62 17.76 10.35
CA ASN A 399 29.90 17.61 8.93
C ASN A 399 28.66 17.07 8.18
N PRO A 400 27.87 17.93 7.52
CA PRO A 400 26.64 17.51 6.84
C PRO A 400 26.84 16.51 5.70
N ASP A 401 28.02 16.47 5.08
CA ASP A 401 28.28 15.61 3.92
C ASP A 401 28.44 14.14 4.30
N MET A 402 28.76 13.85 5.58
CA MET A 402 28.79 12.50 6.14
C MET A 402 27.45 12.10 6.78
N CYS A 403 26.51 13.03 6.90
CA CYS A 403 25.22 12.76 7.52
C CYS A 403 24.31 12.04 6.54
N ILE A 404 23.72 10.90 6.94
CA ILE A 404 22.70 10.21 6.15
C ILE A 404 21.27 10.66 6.48
N GLY A 405 21.10 11.54 7.47
CA GLY A 405 19.80 12.03 7.90
C GLY A 405 18.99 11.04 8.74
N CYS A 406 19.64 10.15 9.50
CA CYS A 406 18.97 9.08 10.25
C CYS A 406 18.13 9.55 11.46
N GLY A 407 18.37 10.75 11.98
CA GLY A 407 17.63 11.32 13.11
C GLY A 407 18.07 10.87 14.51
N GLY A 408 19.13 10.08 14.66
CA GLY A 408 19.62 9.64 15.97
C GLY A 408 19.95 10.80 16.91
N CYS A 409 20.65 11.82 16.39
CA CYS A 409 21.02 13.02 17.13
C CYS A 409 19.81 13.91 17.50
N GLU A 410 18.80 14.00 16.64
CA GLU A 410 17.55 14.74 16.93
C GLU A 410 16.74 14.01 18.01
N TYR A 411 16.66 12.68 17.93
CA TYR A 411 15.93 11.87 18.90
C TYR A 411 16.53 12.00 20.32
N VAL A 412 17.84 11.78 20.45
CA VAL A 412 18.53 11.73 21.76
C VAL A 412 18.71 13.09 22.43
N CYS A 413 18.68 14.19 21.66
CA CYS A 413 18.93 15.53 22.21
C CYS A 413 17.95 15.86 23.35
N PRO A 414 18.42 16.17 24.58
CA PRO A 414 17.52 16.34 25.73
C PRO A 414 16.76 17.67 25.74
N GLU A 415 17.25 18.69 25.03
CA GLU A 415 16.67 20.03 25.03
C GLU A 415 15.39 20.14 24.18
N MET A 416 14.49 21.01 24.61
CA MET A 416 13.27 21.39 23.89
C MET A 416 13.20 22.93 23.86
N PRO A 417 13.30 23.58 22.69
CA PRO A 417 13.49 23.03 21.34
C PRO A 417 14.82 22.30 21.14
N LYS A 418 14.83 21.30 20.26
CA LYS A 418 16.01 20.46 19.97
C LYS A 418 17.13 21.29 19.34
N ALA A 419 18.39 20.94 19.67
CA ALA A 419 19.58 21.54 19.07
C ALA A 419 19.98 20.89 17.75
N MET A 420 19.68 19.60 17.58
CA MET A 420 19.90 18.86 16.34
C MET A 420 18.56 18.67 15.65
N VAL A 421 18.43 19.16 14.41
CA VAL A 421 17.19 19.05 13.63
C VAL A 421 17.52 18.52 12.24
N ILE A 422 16.90 17.41 11.84
CA ILE A 422 17.08 16.89 10.48
C ILE A 422 16.19 17.67 9.52
N ARG A 423 16.81 18.25 8.50
CA ARG A 423 16.16 18.91 7.38
C ARG A 423 15.96 17.95 6.21
N PRO A 424 14.79 17.96 5.58
CA PRO A 424 14.52 17.10 4.44
C PRO A 424 15.30 17.58 3.20
N LEU A 425 15.57 16.63 2.30
CA LEU A 425 16.09 16.93 0.97
C LEU A 425 15.00 16.70 -0.08
N SER A 426 15.01 17.51 -1.14
CA SER A 426 14.09 17.34 -2.28
C SER A 426 14.42 16.12 -3.13
N VAL A 427 15.71 15.83 -3.23
CA VAL A 427 16.28 14.65 -3.87
C VAL A 427 17.27 14.04 -2.88
N HIS A 428 17.21 12.72 -2.70
CA HIS A 428 18.17 11.99 -1.89
C HIS A 428 19.58 12.17 -2.44
N GLY A 429 20.52 12.47 -1.54
CA GLY A 429 21.94 12.57 -1.86
C GLY A 429 22.68 11.28 -1.57
N GLU A 430 24.00 11.34 -1.72
CA GLU A 430 24.92 10.32 -1.26
C GLU A 430 25.85 10.93 -0.21
N ALA A 431 25.95 10.28 0.94
CA ALA A 431 26.80 10.67 2.05
C ALA A 431 28.20 10.06 1.89
N ILE A 432 29.21 10.82 2.29
CA ILE A 432 30.59 10.35 2.33
C ILE A 432 30.69 9.29 3.43
N PRO A 433 31.22 8.08 3.15
CA PRO A 433 31.37 7.05 4.16
C PRO A 433 32.38 7.50 5.24
N PRO A 434 32.22 7.06 6.49
CA PRO A 434 33.24 7.27 7.51
C PRO A 434 34.57 6.68 7.06
N LYS A 435 35.68 7.36 7.36
CA LYS A 435 37.01 6.76 7.23
C LYS A 435 37.08 5.62 8.24
N GLU A 436 37.48 4.43 7.79
CA GLU A 436 37.79 3.33 8.71
C GLU A 436 39.00 3.76 9.55
N ASP A 437 38.76 4.11 10.81
CA ASP A 437 39.86 4.23 11.76
C ASP A 437 40.50 2.85 11.89
N LYS A 438 41.78 2.75 11.53
CA LYS A 438 42.57 1.56 11.83
C LYS A 438 42.42 1.31 13.32
N GLN A 439 41.81 0.18 13.69
CA GLN A 439 41.82 -0.26 15.07
C GLN A 439 43.27 -0.55 15.44
N GLU A 440 43.96 0.44 16.01
CA GLU A 440 45.20 0.18 16.74
C GLU A 440 44.79 -0.68 17.92
N LYS A 441 45.26 -1.92 17.94
CA LYS A 441 45.19 -2.78 19.12
C LYS A 441 46.00 -2.08 20.20
N VAL A 442 45.33 -1.30 21.04
CA VAL A 442 45.90 -0.88 22.31
C VAL A 442 45.99 -2.15 23.15
N GLU A 443 47.19 -2.70 23.27
CA GLU A 443 47.47 -3.72 24.26
C GLU A 443 47.28 -3.07 25.63
N ILE A 444 46.11 -3.30 26.23
CA ILE A 444 45.85 -2.91 27.62
C ILE A 444 46.67 -3.88 28.46
N SER A 445 47.86 -3.44 28.91
CA SER A 445 48.64 -4.15 29.91
C SER A 445 47.81 -4.25 31.17
N ASP A 446 47.42 -5.47 31.53
CA ASP A 446 46.81 -5.91 32.79
C ASP A 446 45.87 -4.91 33.47
N PHE A 447 44.56 -5.22 33.43
CA PHE A 447 43.60 -4.65 34.38
C PHE A 447 44.10 -4.97 35.80
N GLY A 448 44.69 -3.97 36.45
CA GLY A 448 45.12 -4.06 37.84
C GLY A 448 43.91 -4.28 38.75
N PHE A 449 43.66 -5.54 39.09
CA PHE A 449 42.82 -5.99 40.19
C PHE A 449 43.65 -6.88 41.12
#